data_AF-A0A3R8U9X9-F1
#
_entry.id   AF-A0A3R8U9X9-F1
#
_cell.length_a   1.000
_cell.length_b   1.000
_cell.length_c   1.000
_cell.angle_alpha   90.00
_cell.angle_beta   90.00
_cell.angle_gamma   90.00
#
_symmetry.space_group_name_H-M   'P 1'
#
loop_
_entity.id
_entity.type
_entity.pdbx_description
1 polymer ?
#
loop_
_entity_poly.entity_id
_entity_poly.type
_entity_poly.pdbx_seq_one_letter_code
_entity_poly.pdbx_strand_id
1 'polypeptide(L)'
;MTEFQRCQQAATASACPEKVTGLLTLRHLELIHQAKQALHRATNQSATTGERVAALPAWQAAAERLAVALVSRLAVIEEADCE
;
A
#
# COMPACT_ATOMS: atom_id res chain seq x y z
N MET A 1 14.24 -29.78 28.98
CA MET A 1 13.99 -28.82 27.89
C MET A 1 15.02 -27.72 27.99
N THR A 2 15.94 -27.70 27.04
CA THR A 2 17.09 -26.79 27.04
C THR A 2 16.68 -25.40 26.58
N GLU A 3 17.32 -24.36 27.10
CA GLU A 3 17.05 -22.95 26.74
C GLU A 3 17.17 -22.71 25.22
N PHE A 4 17.98 -23.52 24.55
CA PHE A 4 18.14 -23.51 23.09
C PHE A 4 16.84 -23.82 22.33
N GLN A 5 16.01 -24.75 22.82
CA GLN A 5 14.70 -25.05 22.22
C GLN A 5 13.71 -23.90 22.43
N ARG A 6 13.82 -23.19 23.55
CA ARG A 6 12.98 -22.04 23.89
C ARG A 6 13.30 -20.82 23.01
N CYS A 7 14.59 -20.57 22.75
CA CYS A 7 15.03 -19.53 21.82
C CYS A 7 14.70 -19.86 20.35
N GLN A 8 14.77 -21.12 19.95
CA GLN A 8 14.37 -21.55 18.59
C GLN A 8 12.88 -21.34 18.31
N GLN A 9 12.02 -21.57 19.31
CA GLN A 9 10.58 -21.29 19.20
C GLN A 9 10.28 -19.79 19.14
N ALA A 10 11.00 -18.95 19.89
CA ALA A 10 10.85 -17.50 19.82
C ALA A 10 11.32 -16.91 18.47
N ALA A 11 12.35 -17.50 17.86
CA ALA A 11 12.89 -17.07 16.56
C ALA A 11 12.07 -17.57 15.35
N THR A 12 11.33 -18.68 15.51
CA THR A 12 10.43 -19.24 14.47
C THR A 12 8.96 -18.91 14.70
N ALA A 13 8.61 -18.32 15.85
CA ALA A 13 7.33 -17.64 16.01
C ALA A 13 7.27 -16.59 14.90
N SER A 14 6.31 -16.77 13.97
CA SER A 14 6.05 -15.76 12.97
C SER A 14 5.84 -14.45 13.71
N ALA A 15 6.66 -13.44 13.42
CA ALA A 15 6.30 -12.07 13.71
C ALA A 15 5.05 -11.78 12.87
N CYS A 16 3.89 -12.22 13.38
CA CYS A 16 2.61 -12.08 12.75
C CYS A 16 2.44 -10.58 12.49
N PRO A 17 2.34 -10.14 11.23
CA PRO A 17 1.98 -8.76 10.94
C PRO A 17 0.45 -8.64 11.10
N GLU A 18 -0.15 -9.21 12.16
CA GLU A 18 -1.59 -9.12 12.41
C GLU A 18 -2.03 -7.68 12.61
N LYS A 19 -1.13 -6.80 13.07
CA LYS A 19 -1.38 -5.36 13.15
C LYS A 19 -1.28 -4.64 11.79
N VAL A 20 -0.56 -5.18 10.80
CA VAL A 20 -0.33 -4.47 9.53
C VAL A 20 -1.45 -4.74 8.52
N THR A 21 -2.08 -5.91 8.57
CA THR A 21 -3.20 -6.25 7.69
C THR A 21 -4.47 -5.44 7.97
N GLY A 22 -4.61 -4.83 9.15
CA GLY A 22 -5.72 -3.93 9.51
C GLY A 22 -5.52 -2.45 9.13
N LEU A 23 -4.33 -2.06 8.66
CA LEU A 23 -4.03 -0.67 8.31
C LEU A 23 -4.76 -0.22 7.04
N LEU A 24 -4.88 -1.10 6.04
CA LEU A 24 -5.47 -0.78 4.74
C LEU A 24 -6.81 -1.50 4.54
N THR A 25 -7.87 -0.71 4.37
CA THR A 25 -9.19 -1.26 3.99
C THR A 25 -9.20 -1.71 2.53
N LEU A 26 -10.20 -2.52 2.13
CA LEU A 26 -10.41 -2.94 0.72
C LEU A 26 -10.39 -1.75 -0.26
N ARG A 27 -10.93 -0.61 0.15
CA ARG A 27 -10.91 0.64 -0.62
C ARG A 27 -9.50 1.14 -0.91
N HIS A 28 -8.57 1.04 0.05
CA HIS A 28 -7.18 1.44 -0.17
C HIS A 28 -6.48 0.52 -1.16
N LEU A 29 -6.72 -0.79 -1.06
CA LEU A 29 -6.16 -1.77 -2.00
C LEU A 29 -6.66 -1.54 -3.43
N GLU A 30 -7.94 -1.20 -3.59
CA GLU A 30 -8.51 -0.84 -4.89
C GLU A 30 -7.84 0.41 -5.48
N LEU A 31 -7.68 1.47 -4.67
CA LEU A 31 -6.99 2.70 -5.09
C LEU A 31 -5.53 2.45 -5.48
N ILE A 32 -4.81 1.61 -4.72
CA ILE A 32 -3.44 1.18 -5.06
C ILE A 32 -3.43 0.47 -6.42
N HIS A 33 -4.39 -0.43 -6.64
CA HIS A 33 -4.47 -1.17 -7.89
C HIS A 33 -4.74 -0.24 -9.08
N GLN A 34 -5.69 0.69 -8.94
CA GLN A 34 -6.02 1.68 -9.97
C GLN A 34 -4.82 2.59 -10.28
N ALA A 35 -4.14 3.11 -9.25
CA ALA A 35 -2.95 3.94 -9.42
C ALA A 35 -1.81 3.19 -10.11
N LYS A 36 -1.58 1.92 -9.74
CA LYS A 36 -0.58 1.05 -10.38
C LYS A 36 -0.90 0.80 -11.85
N GLN A 37 -2.14 0.49 -12.20
CA GLN A 37 -2.54 0.27 -13.59
C GLN A 37 -2.39 1.56 -14.42
N ALA A 38 -2.78 2.71 -13.88
CA ALA A 38 -2.66 3.98 -14.57
C ALA A 38 -1.18 4.36 -14.79
N LEU A 39 -0.33 4.15 -13.78
CA LEU A 39 1.12 4.32 -13.92
C LEU A 39 1.68 3.44 -15.03
N HIS A 40 1.31 2.15 -15.02
CA HIS A 40 1.78 1.21 -16.04
C HIS A 40 1.45 1.69 -17.45
N ARG A 41 0.23 2.20 -17.69
CA ARG A 41 -0.16 2.77 -18.99
C ARG A 41 0.66 4.01 -19.35
N ALA A 42 0.88 4.92 -18.40
CA ALA A 42 1.66 6.13 -18.61
C ALA A 42 3.15 5.86 -18.89
N THR A 43 3.70 4.79 -18.32
CA THR A 43 5.11 4.42 -18.48
C THR A 43 5.35 3.25 -19.44
N ASN A 44 4.30 2.77 -20.13
CA ASN A 44 4.42 1.59 -20.99
C ASN A 44 5.34 1.90 -22.18
N GLN A 45 6.52 1.28 -22.22
CA GLN A 45 7.52 1.51 -23.27
C GLN A 45 7.08 0.96 -24.63
N SER A 46 6.12 0.05 -24.68
CA SER A 46 5.54 -0.42 -25.93
C SER A 46 4.44 0.49 -26.48
N ALA A 47 3.97 1.47 -25.70
CA ALA A 47 2.98 2.45 -26.13
C ALA A 47 3.64 3.63 -26.84
N THR A 48 2.90 4.22 -27.78
CA THR A 48 3.32 5.45 -28.46
C THR A 48 3.46 6.61 -27.45
N THR A 49 4.23 7.63 -27.82
CA THR A 49 4.36 8.84 -27.00
C THR A 49 2.99 9.51 -26.76
N GLY A 50 2.11 9.52 -27.77
CA GLY A 50 0.76 10.09 -27.63
C GLY A 50 -0.09 9.35 -26.60
N GLU A 51 -0.08 8.01 -26.62
CA GLU A 51 -0.82 7.19 -25.64
C GLU A 51 -0.29 7.37 -24.22
N ARG A 52 1.04 7.43 -24.05
CA ARG A 52 1.66 7.69 -22.75
C ARG A 52 1.27 9.05 -22.20
N VAL A 53 1.35 10.10 -23.03
CA VAL A 53 0.95 11.46 -22.65
C VAL A 53 -0.53 11.54 -22.30
N ALA A 54 -1.40 10.88 -23.07
CA ALA A 54 -2.83 10.83 -22.79
C ALA A 54 -3.17 10.06 -21.49
N ALA A 55 -2.32 9.13 -21.06
CA ALA A 55 -2.49 8.37 -19.83
C ALA A 55 -2.01 9.11 -18.56
N LEU A 56 -1.18 10.16 -18.70
CA LEU A 56 -0.63 10.92 -17.56
C LEU A 56 -1.72 11.54 -16.66
N PRO A 57 -2.77 12.20 -17.17
CA PRO A 57 -3.81 12.78 -16.32
C PRO A 57 -4.57 11.72 -15.51
N ALA A 58 -4.82 10.55 -16.11
CA ALA A 58 -5.49 9.44 -15.42
C ALA A 58 -4.62 8.87 -14.29
N TRP A 59 -3.31 8.78 -14.51
CA TRP A 59 -2.35 8.40 -13.48
C TRP A 59 -2.29 9.43 -12.35
N GLN A 60 -2.19 10.72 -12.67
CA GLN A 60 -2.17 11.79 -11.67
C GLN A 60 -3.41 11.77 -10.77
N ALA A 61 -4.61 11.67 -11.37
CA ALA A 61 -5.86 11.61 -10.62
C ALA A 61 -5.96 10.37 -9.72
N ALA A 62 -5.50 9.21 -10.20
CA ALA A 62 -5.49 8.00 -9.38
C ALA A 62 -4.48 8.08 -8.22
N ALA A 63 -3.30 8.67 -8.46
CA ALA A 63 -2.28 8.88 -7.45
C ALA A 63 -2.74 9.87 -6.37
N GLU A 64 -3.39 10.96 -6.75
CA GLU A 64 -3.93 11.95 -5.81
C GLU A 64 -5.02 11.33 -4.90
N ARG A 65 -5.97 10.58 -5.49
CA ARG A 65 -7.00 9.88 -4.70
C ARG A 65 -6.40 8.90 -3.70
N LEU A 66 -5.37 8.17 -4.11
CA LEU A 66 -4.65 7.26 -3.22
C LEU A 66 -3.94 8.03 -2.10
N ALA A 67 -3.24 9.12 -2.42
CA ALA A 67 -2.54 9.94 -1.43
C ALA A 67 -3.50 10.50 -0.38
N VAL A 68 -4.63 11.07 -0.80
CA VAL A 68 -5.66 11.58 0.11
C VAL A 68 -6.19 10.48 1.02
N ALA A 69 -6.53 9.30 0.47
CA ALA A 69 -7.04 8.19 1.26
C ALA A 69 -6.02 7.71 2.31
N LEU A 70 -4.74 7.61 1.94
CA LEU A 70 -3.67 7.22 2.86
C LEU A 70 -3.45 8.26 3.96
N VAL A 71 -3.39 9.55 3.62
CA VAL A 71 -3.25 10.63 4.61
C VAL A 71 -4.40 10.63 5.59
N SER A 72 -5.65 10.54 5.11
CA SER A 72 -6.82 10.42 5.98
C SER A 72 -6.75 9.20 6.90
N ARG A 73 -6.24 8.07 6.40
CA ARG A 73 -6.07 6.87 7.22
C ARG A 73 -4.99 7.02 8.29
N LEU A 74 -3.87 7.67 7.95
CA LEU A 74 -2.81 7.95 8.92
C LEU A 74 -3.30 8.87 10.03
N ALA A 75 -4.02 9.95 9.69
CA ALA A 75 -4.58 10.88 10.68
C ALA A 75 -5.45 10.16 11.72
N VAL A 76 -6.32 9.23 11.28
CA VAL A 76 -7.16 8.43 12.17
C VAL A 76 -6.34 7.51 13.09
N ILE A 77 -5.19 6.99 12.62
CA ILE A 77 -4.34 6.12 13.42
C ILE A 77 -3.59 6.95 14.46
N GLU A 78 -3.03 8.10 14.06
CA GLU A 78 -2.31 9.00 14.97
C GLU A 78 -3.22 9.57 16.08
N GLU A 79 -4.49 9.86 15.77
CA GLU A 79 -5.47 10.28 16.77
C GLU A 79 -5.82 9.17 17.76
N ALA A 80 -5.94 7.92 17.29
CA ALA A 80 -6.28 6.77 18.14
C ALA A 80 -5.13 6.33 19.07
N ASP A 81 -3.88 6.63 18.72
CA ASP A 81 -2.70 6.34 19.56
C ASP A 81 -2.46 7.41 20.65
N CYS A 82 -3.19 8.54 20.63
CA CYS A 82 -3.09 9.62 21.63
C CYS A 82 -4.12 9.53 22.78
N GLU A 83 -5.06 8.58 22.74
CA GLU A 83 -6.06 8.28 23.79
C GLU A 83 -5.62 7.11 24.69
#